data_AF-A0A1W2TXK1-F1
#
_entry.id   AF-A0A1W2TXK1-F1
#
_cell.length_a   1.000
_cell.length_b   1.000
_cell.length_c   1.000
_cell.angle_alpha   90.00
_cell.angle_beta   90.00
_cell.angle_gamma   90.00
#
_symmetry.space_group_name_H-M   'P 1'
#
loop_
_entity.id
_entity.type
_entity.pdbx_description
1 polymer ?
#
loop_
_entity_poly.entity_id
_entity_poly.type
_entity_poly.pdbx_seq_one_letter_code
_entity_poly.pdbx_strand_id
1 'polypeptide(L)'
;MTEVTQSDESITNLVLDDASLRIIRTLAARQDSKRETWAADSIEGKGTGQPPGTGKTYTVEAIAEFLNRPLLALTVADIGTIETRVEKELFKWFSLAEAWDAVLLVDEADIFLERRQNRDLLRNGLVSAFLRRMEYFKGLLFLTTNRVGQIDDAFISRVHAAIGYRSFTPEDRAKIWQGFFHKLERERAGKIQVARGAKKWVLEKAASGGAQLNGRDIRNALQTAITLAEAEYEEDPDFDPEKTTIVVDQSHFERVLEISEKFHSYLQSIKKEDERKRAANRFDRNDYHGVSFG
;
A
#
# COMPACT_ATOMS: atom_id res chain seq x y z
N MET A 1 20.60 -8.72 23.88
CA MET A 1 20.79 -8.35 22.46
C MET A 1 20.13 -9.43 21.64
N THR A 2 18.86 -9.22 21.28
CA THR A 2 18.12 -10.11 20.39
C THR A 2 18.48 -9.71 18.96
N GLU A 3 19.22 -10.57 18.26
CA GLU A 3 19.42 -10.45 16.82
C GLU A 3 18.06 -10.45 16.14
N VAL A 4 17.73 -9.33 15.52
CA VAL A 4 16.51 -9.15 14.77
C VAL A 4 16.73 -9.76 13.39
N THR A 5 16.14 -10.92 13.14
CA THR A 5 15.96 -11.51 11.81
C THR A 5 14.92 -10.72 10.99
N GLN A 6 15.09 -9.41 10.83
CA GLN A 6 14.27 -8.54 9.97
C GLN A 6 15.06 -8.17 8.72
N SER A 7 14.71 -8.77 7.58
CA SER A 7 15.03 -8.20 6.26
C SER A 7 14.25 -8.85 5.11
N ASP A 8 13.89 -10.13 5.21
CA ASP A 8 13.27 -10.85 4.08
C ASP A 8 11.73 -10.94 4.10
N GLU A 9 11.08 -10.86 5.27
CA GLU A 9 9.62 -11.08 5.36
C GLU A 9 8.77 -9.97 4.72
N SER A 10 9.16 -8.71 4.84
CA SER A 10 8.42 -7.56 4.29
C SER A 10 8.30 -7.63 2.77
N ILE A 11 9.38 -8.06 2.10
CA ILE A 11 9.40 -8.33 0.66
C ILE A 11 8.65 -9.63 0.33
N THR A 12 8.73 -10.66 1.18
CA THR A 12 8.05 -11.94 0.92
C THR A 12 6.52 -11.80 0.94
N ASN A 13 6.00 -10.85 1.71
CA ASN A 13 4.56 -10.56 1.78
C ASN A 13 4.04 -9.66 0.64
N LEU A 14 4.92 -9.15 -0.23
CA LEU A 14 4.52 -8.33 -1.36
C LEU A 14 4.01 -9.20 -2.51
N VAL A 15 2.80 -8.89 -2.96
CA VAL A 15 2.24 -9.46 -4.20
C VAL A 15 2.73 -8.61 -5.37
N LEU A 16 4.00 -8.79 -5.73
CA LEU A 16 4.63 -8.23 -6.93
C LEU A 16 5.25 -9.35 -7.76
N ASP A 17 5.33 -9.17 -9.06
CA ASP A 17 6.05 -10.12 -9.91
C ASP A 17 7.57 -10.00 -9.69
N ASP A 18 8.28 -11.11 -9.89
CA ASP A 18 9.73 -11.19 -9.65
C ASP A 18 10.53 -10.23 -10.54
N ALA A 19 10.03 -9.89 -11.73
CA ALA A 19 10.71 -8.97 -12.65
C ALA A 19 10.65 -7.53 -12.11
N SER A 20 9.49 -7.07 -11.65
CA SER A 20 9.32 -5.77 -10.98
C SER A 20 10.24 -5.63 -9.75
N LEU A 21 10.28 -6.67 -8.90
CA LEU A 21 11.17 -6.68 -7.72
C LEU A 21 12.65 -6.61 -8.13
N ARG A 22 13.05 -7.32 -9.19
CA ARG A 22 14.42 -7.29 -9.68
C ARG A 22 14.80 -5.93 -10.24
N ILE A 23 13.90 -5.25 -10.95
CA ILE A 23 14.11 -3.90 -11.46
C ILE A 23 14.32 -2.92 -10.31
N ILE A 24 13.43 -2.94 -9.31
CA ILE A 24 13.55 -2.10 -8.12
C ILE A 24 14.90 -2.32 -7.43
N ARG A 25 15.27 -3.59 -7.18
CA ARG A 25 16.54 -3.95 -6.55
C ARG A 25 17.74 -3.44 -7.34
N THR A 26 17.71 -3.59 -8.66
CA THR A 26 18.81 -3.17 -9.54
C THR A 26 18.96 -1.65 -9.56
N LEU A 27 17.84 -0.91 -9.62
CA LEU A 27 17.85 0.55 -9.58
C LEU A 27 18.37 1.08 -8.25
N ALA A 28 17.95 0.48 -7.14
CA ALA A 28 18.42 0.85 -5.81
C ALA A 28 19.92 0.54 -5.62
N ALA A 29 20.38 -0.67 -5.98
CA ALA A 29 21.78 -1.07 -5.83
C ALA A 29 22.74 -0.22 -6.69
N ARG A 30 22.29 0.26 -7.86
CA ARG A 30 23.09 1.18 -8.69
C ARG A 30 23.35 2.51 -7.98
N GLN A 31 22.45 2.95 -7.10
CA GLN A 31 22.58 4.19 -6.34
C GLN A 31 23.55 4.04 -5.16
N ASP A 32 23.64 2.83 -4.58
CA ASP A 32 24.58 2.49 -3.49
C ASP A 32 26.05 2.42 -3.94
N SER A 33 26.33 2.23 -5.24
CA SER A 33 27.70 2.13 -5.78
C SER A 33 28.58 3.39 -5.63
N LYS A 34 28.08 4.42 -4.92
CA LYS A 34 28.78 5.69 -4.66
C LYS A 34 29.22 5.94 -3.21
N ARG A 35 29.03 5.05 -2.22
CA ARG A 35 29.59 5.26 -0.88
C ARG A 35 30.03 3.98 -0.16
N GLU A 36 31.33 3.93 0.19
CA GLU A 36 31.76 3.37 1.48
C GLU A 36 31.49 4.44 2.54
N THR A 37 30.59 4.20 3.50
CA THR A 37 30.72 4.70 4.90
C THR A 37 29.61 4.17 5.81
N TRP A 38 30.03 4.01 7.06
CA TRP A 38 29.40 3.45 8.26
C TRP A 38 28.14 4.18 8.78
N ALA A 39 27.38 3.43 9.60
CA ALA A 39 26.01 3.54 10.11
C ALA A 39 25.64 4.73 11.03
N ALA A 40 24.32 4.95 11.22
CA ALA A 40 23.64 4.94 12.53
C ALA A 40 22.11 5.17 12.45
N ASP A 41 21.41 4.49 13.37
CA ASP A 41 20.09 4.75 13.97
C ASP A 41 18.81 4.49 13.17
N SER A 42 18.24 3.33 13.51
CA SER A 42 16.83 2.97 13.30
C SER A 42 15.96 3.90 14.15
N ILE A 43 15.27 4.83 13.49
CA ILE A 43 14.29 5.71 14.13
C ILE A 43 12.99 4.91 14.31
N GLU A 44 12.77 4.42 15.53
CA GLU A 44 11.45 3.98 15.98
C GLU A 44 10.53 5.20 16.09
N GLY A 45 9.65 5.34 15.10
CA GLY A 45 8.56 6.29 15.09
C GLY A 45 7.40 5.72 14.30
N LYS A 46 6.45 5.09 14.99
CA LYS A 46 5.16 4.67 14.40
C LYS A 46 4.40 5.90 13.91
N GLY A 47 4.55 6.23 12.63
CA GLY A 47 3.56 6.98 11.88
C GLY A 47 2.48 6.02 11.40
N THR A 48 1.28 6.10 11.97
CA THR A 48 0.10 5.38 11.49
C THR A 48 -0.34 5.95 10.13
N GLY A 49 0.37 5.58 9.07
CA GLY A 49 -0.08 5.72 7.69
C GLY A 49 -0.82 4.44 7.31
N GLN A 50 -2.15 4.51 7.18
CA GLN A 50 -2.91 3.40 6.64
C GLN A 50 -2.44 3.14 5.19
N PRO A 51 -2.04 1.91 4.80
CA PRO A 51 -1.66 1.66 3.43
C PRO A 51 -2.92 1.58 2.54
N PRO A 52 -2.92 2.20 1.35
CA PRO A 52 -4.00 2.09 0.39
C PRO A 52 -4.14 0.63 -0.07
N GLY A 53 -5.39 0.19 -0.24
CA GLY A 53 -5.83 -1.23 -0.29
C GLY A 53 -5.28 -2.11 -1.41
N THR A 54 -4.30 -1.66 -2.18
CA THR A 54 -3.63 -2.40 -3.26
C THR A 54 -2.13 -2.67 -3.01
N GLY A 55 -1.55 -2.13 -1.94
CA GLY A 55 -0.15 -2.41 -1.56
C GLY A 55 0.90 -1.44 -2.15
N LYS A 56 0.48 -0.37 -2.85
CA LYS A 56 1.39 0.62 -3.46
C LYS A 56 2.34 1.28 -2.45
N THR A 57 1.80 1.89 -1.39
CA THR A 57 2.61 2.54 -0.35
C THR A 57 3.40 1.52 0.46
N TYR A 58 2.78 0.39 0.80
CA TYR A 58 3.43 -0.70 1.53
C TYR A 58 4.66 -1.27 0.79
N THR A 59 4.61 -1.29 -0.54
CA THR A 59 5.76 -1.67 -1.37
C THR A 59 6.95 -0.77 -1.12
N VAL A 60 6.72 0.54 -1.07
CA VAL A 60 7.78 1.53 -0.88
C VAL A 60 8.36 1.44 0.53
N GLU A 61 7.50 1.22 1.54
CA GLU A 61 7.93 0.96 2.91
C GLU A 61 8.85 -0.25 3.00
N ALA A 62 8.47 -1.38 2.42
CA ALA A 62 9.27 -2.60 2.41
C ALA A 62 10.59 -2.41 1.65
N ILE A 63 10.61 -1.63 0.57
CA ILE A 63 11.84 -1.31 -0.17
C ILE A 63 12.76 -0.42 0.69
N ALA A 64 12.23 0.61 1.35
CA ALA A 64 13.03 1.48 2.20
C ALA A 64 13.67 0.70 3.36
N GLU A 65 12.90 -0.19 4.00
CA GLU A 65 13.39 -1.11 5.04
C GLU A 65 14.51 -2.01 4.50
N PHE A 66 14.30 -2.64 3.34
CA PHE A 66 15.29 -3.51 2.72
C PHE A 66 16.60 -2.78 2.36
N LEU A 67 16.51 -1.53 1.91
CA LEU A 67 17.67 -0.71 1.58
C LEU A 67 18.34 -0.09 2.83
N ASN A 68 17.75 -0.27 4.01
CA ASN A 68 18.18 0.37 5.25
C ASN A 68 18.33 1.90 5.11
N ARG A 69 17.39 2.53 4.42
CA ARG A 69 17.34 3.98 4.17
C ARG A 69 16.10 4.58 4.83
N PRO A 70 16.16 5.80 5.40
CA PRO A 70 14.98 6.47 5.91
C PRO A 70 13.91 6.65 4.82
N LEU A 71 12.64 6.54 5.19
CA LEU A 71 11.51 6.83 4.30
C LEU A 71 10.95 8.23 4.61
N LEU A 72 10.97 9.12 3.63
CA LEU A 72 10.26 10.40 3.69
C LEU A 72 8.98 10.29 2.87
N ALA A 73 7.85 10.04 3.53
CA ALA A 73 6.54 9.95 2.89
C ALA A 73 5.79 11.29 2.94
N LEU A 74 5.39 11.79 1.78
CA LEU A 74 4.67 13.04 1.58
C LEU A 74 3.33 12.79 0.92
N THR A 75 2.35 13.60 1.28
CA THR A 75 1.05 13.69 0.61
C THR A 75 0.91 15.03 -0.09
N VAL A 76 -0.15 15.18 -0.89
CA VAL A 76 -0.51 16.48 -1.49
C VAL A 76 -0.71 17.57 -0.41
N ALA A 77 -1.14 17.21 0.80
CA ALA A 77 -1.32 18.18 1.87
C ALA A 77 0.00 18.79 2.37
N ASP A 78 1.09 18.00 2.37
CA ASP A 78 2.42 18.43 2.81
C ASP A 78 3.08 19.37 1.79
N ILE A 79 2.78 19.16 0.51
CA ILE A 79 3.35 19.95 -0.60
C ILE A 79 2.48 21.20 -0.88
N GLY A 80 1.16 21.06 -0.74
CA GLY A 80 0.17 22.07 -1.07
C GLY A 80 -0.21 22.10 -2.55
N THR A 81 -1.11 23.02 -2.89
CA THR A 81 -1.64 23.20 -4.26
C THR A 81 -1.52 24.64 -4.78
N ILE A 82 -0.87 25.51 -4.00
CA ILE A 82 -0.63 26.91 -4.39
C ILE A 82 0.74 26.96 -5.06
N GLU A 83 0.78 27.24 -6.36
CA GLU A 83 1.98 27.21 -7.20
C GLU A 83 3.23 27.82 -6.54
N THR A 84 3.11 29.05 -6.03
CA THR A 84 4.23 29.78 -5.40
C THR A 84 4.77 29.13 -4.13
N ARG A 85 3.93 28.37 -3.41
CA ARG A 85 4.34 27.62 -2.21
C ARG A 85 4.86 26.23 -2.57
N VAL A 86 4.23 25.58 -3.55
CA VAL A 86 4.56 24.22 -3.98
C VAL A 86 5.99 24.12 -4.46
N GLU A 87 6.49 25.10 -5.22
CA GLU A 87 7.89 25.07 -5.65
C GLU A 87 8.88 25.11 -4.47
N LYS A 88 8.56 25.87 -3.42
CA LYS A 88 9.38 25.98 -2.21
C LYS A 88 9.31 24.71 -1.37
N GLU A 89 8.13 24.13 -1.19
CA GLU A 89 7.96 22.88 -0.43
C GLU A 89 8.59 21.70 -1.17
N LEU A 90 8.40 21.57 -2.49
CA LEU A 90 9.07 20.55 -3.28
C LEU A 90 10.58 20.68 -3.18
N PHE A 91 11.13 21.90 -3.27
CA PHE A 91 12.57 22.11 -3.09
C PHE A 91 13.03 21.64 -1.71
N LYS A 92 12.36 22.10 -0.65
CA LYS A 92 12.69 21.75 0.74
C LYS A 92 12.70 20.24 0.94
N TRP A 93 11.64 19.55 0.51
CA TRP A 93 11.51 18.11 0.75
C TRP A 93 12.46 17.27 -0.10
N PHE A 94 12.65 17.62 -1.37
CA PHE A 94 13.61 16.92 -2.23
C PHE A 94 15.03 17.10 -1.73
N SER A 95 15.42 18.32 -1.34
CA SER A 95 16.75 18.58 -0.76
C SER A 95 16.95 17.84 0.57
N LEU A 96 15.90 17.73 1.40
CA LEU A 96 15.99 16.96 2.65
C LEU A 96 16.20 15.47 2.37
N ALA A 97 15.45 14.90 1.42
CA ALA A 97 15.61 13.50 1.03
C ALA A 97 17.02 13.21 0.48
N GLU A 98 17.57 14.09 -0.36
CA GLU A 98 18.95 13.96 -0.85
C GLU A 98 19.97 14.05 0.28
N ALA A 99 19.81 15.00 1.20
CA ALA A 99 20.75 15.21 2.30
C ALA A 99 20.82 13.99 3.23
N TRP A 100 19.70 13.28 3.40
CA TRP A 100 19.57 12.11 4.28
C TRP A 100 19.74 10.78 3.54
N ASP A 101 19.99 10.82 2.23
CA ASP A 101 19.98 9.65 1.34
C ASP A 101 18.69 8.80 1.49
N ALA A 102 17.58 9.48 1.79
CA ALA A 102 16.29 8.88 2.09
C ALA A 102 15.54 8.48 0.82
N VAL A 103 14.73 7.44 0.94
CA VAL A 103 13.70 7.10 -0.05
C VAL A 103 12.59 8.14 0.06
N LEU A 104 12.32 8.87 -1.03
CA LEU A 104 11.24 9.85 -1.09
C LEU A 104 10.00 9.21 -1.69
N LEU A 105 8.89 9.21 -0.96
CA LEU A 105 7.59 8.79 -1.43
C LEU A 105 6.68 10.02 -1.55
N VAL A 106 6.08 10.23 -2.72
CA VAL A 106 4.93 11.12 -2.87
C VAL A 106 3.69 10.26 -3.12
N ASP A 107 2.87 10.12 -2.10
CA ASP A 107 1.66 9.30 -2.11
C ASP A 107 0.47 10.08 -2.69
N GLU A 108 -0.34 9.37 -3.48
CA GLU A 108 -1.51 9.91 -4.19
C GLU A 108 -1.18 11.19 -4.99
N ALA A 109 -0.06 11.14 -5.73
CA ALA A 109 0.45 12.26 -6.52
C ALA A 109 -0.40 12.62 -7.75
N ASP A 110 -1.67 12.20 -7.77
CA ASP A 110 -2.62 12.37 -8.88
C ASP A 110 -2.62 13.80 -9.42
N ILE A 111 -2.77 14.80 -8.55
CA ILE A 111 -2.83 16.23 -8.92
C ILE A 111 -1.55 16.73 -9.60
N PHE A 112 -0.38 16.21 -9.20
CA PHE A 112 0.90 16.62 -9.78
C PHE A 112 1.21 15.90 -11.08
N LEU A 113 0.65 14.69 -11.27
CA LEU A 113 0.88 13.85 -12.43
C LEU A 113 -0.13 14.05 -13.55
N GLU A 114 -1.29 14.63 -13.26
CA GLU A 114 -2.40 14.73 -14.19
C GLU A 114 -2.08 15.65 -15.39
N ARG A 115 -2.49 15.25 -16.61
CA ARG A 115 -2.23 15.94 -17.88
C ARG A 115 -2.46 17.43 -17.83
N ARG A 116 -1.55 18.21 -18.42
CA ARG A 116 -1.74 19.66 -18.58
C ARG A 116 -2.95 19.95 -19.47
N GLN A 117 -3.75 20.94 -19.08
CA GLN A 117 -4.92 21.38 -19.83
C GLN A 117 -4.75 22.83 -20.28
N ASN A 118 -5.12 23.13 -21.53
CA ASN A 118 -4.90 24.46 -22.14
C ASN A 118 -5.55 25.63 -21.36
N ARG A 119 -6.54 25.38 -20.50
CA ARG A 119 -7.27 26.41 -19.75
C ARG A 119 -6.94 26.46 -18.26
N ASP A 120 -6.08 25.58 -17.76
CA ASP A 120 -5.75 25.50 -16.33
C ASP A 120 -4.29 25.87 -16.07
N LEU A 121 -4.00 27.18 -16.09
CA LEU A 121 -2.66 27.71 -15.89
C LEU A 121 -2.09 27.36 -14.51
N LEU A 122 -2.91 27.39 -13.46
CA LEU A 122 -2.49 27.09 -12.09
C LEU A 122 -2.02 25.65 -11.98
N ARG A 123 -2.81 24.70 -12.47
CA ARG A 123 -2.44 23.29 -12.47
C ARG A 123 -1.23 23.02 -13.35
N ASN A 124 -1.15 23.64 -14.53
CA ASN A 124 0.03 23.49 -15.39
C ASN A 124 1.31 23.99 -14.70
N GLY A 125 1.20 25.03 -13.87
CA GLY A 125 2.27 25.51 -13.01
C GLY A 125 2.73 24.44 -12.01
N LEU A 126 1.80 23.78 -11.32
CA LEU A 126 2.08 22.69 -10.38
C LEU A 126 2.81 21.52 -11.05
N VAL A 127 2.27 21.02 -12.15
CA VAL A 127 2.85 19.91 -12.95
C VAL A 127 4.26 20.29 -13.40
N SER A 128 4.45 21.52 -13.89
CA SER A 128 5.75 22.00 -14.39
C SER A 128 6.78 22.18 -13.27
N ALA A 129 6.37 22.69 -12.11
CA ALA A 129 7.24 22.81 -10.94
C ALA A 129 7.71 21.44 -10.46
N PHE A 130 6.80 20.46 -10.43
CA PHE A 130 7.11 19.09 -10.03
C PHE A 130 8.04 18.39 -11.03
N LEU A 131 7.74 18.45 -12.34
CA LEU A 131 8.61 17.91 -13.40
C LEU A 131 10.04 18.46 -13.30
N ARG A 132 10.17 19.77 -13.10
CA ARG A 132 11.47 20.42 -12.95
C ARG A 132 12.24 19.87 -11.76
N ARG A 133 11.60 19.68 -10.61
CA ARG A 133 12.26 19.16 -9.40
C ARG A 133 12.67 17.70 -9.55
N MET A 134 11.81 16.89 -10.17
CA MET A 134 12.11 15.48 -10.46
C MET A 134 13.34 15.32 -11.36
N GLU A 135 13.55 16.22 -12.32
CA GLU A 135 14.70 16.15 -13.25
C GLU A 135 16.05 16.36 -12.57
N TYR A 136 16.11 17.20 -11.54
CA TYR A 136 17.34 17.47 -10.79
C TYR A 136 17.55 16.56 -9.58
N PHE A 137 16.53 15.79 -9.19
CA PHE A 137 16.57 14.97 -7.99
C PHE A 137 17.60 13.83 -8.11
N LYS A 138 18.49 13.73 -7.13
CA LYS A 138 19.54 12.71 -7.04
C LYS A 138 19.30 11.74 -5.88
N GLY A 139 18.08 11.23 -5.77
CA GLY A 139 17.67 10.25 -4.77
C GLY A 139 16.74 9.18 -5.35
N LEU A 140 16.20 8.32 -4.50
CA LEU A 140 15.21 7.32 -4.89
C LEU A 140 13.81 7.88 -4.68
N LEU A 141 13.09 8.15 -5.78
CA LEU A 141 11.74 8.72 -5.76
C LEU A 141 10.72 7.66 -6.16
N PHE A 142 9.75 7.44 -5.28
CA PHE A 142 8.53 6.68 -5.57
C PHE A 142 7.33 7.62 -5.64
N LEU A 143 6.52 7.42 -6.68
CA LEU A 143 5.26 8.13 -6.88
C LEU A 143 4.15 7.09 -6.94
N THR A 144 3.08 7.28 -6.18
CA THR A 144 1.87 6.46 -6.31
C THR A 144 0.77 7.29 -6.94
N THR A 145 -0.06 6.64 -7.76
CA THR A 145 -1.23 7.27 -8.37
C THR A 145 -2.30 6.24 -8.62
N ASN A 146 -3.56 6.68 -8.52
CA ASN A 146 -4.73 5.86 -8.85
C ASN A 146 -5.29 6.18 -10.24
N ARG A 147 -4.71 7.16 -10.95
CA ARG A 147 -5.19 7.72 -12.22
C ARG A 147 -4.14 7.63 -13.34
N VAL A 148 -3.65 6.42 -13.58
CA VAL A 148 -2.58 6.15 -14.56
C VAL A 148 -2.90 6.66 -15.97
N GLY A 149 -4.15 6.55 -16.41
CA GLY A 149 -4.55 7.00 -17.75
C GLY A 149 -4.66 8.53 -17.91
N GLN A 150 -4.52 9.27 -16.80
CA GLN A 150 -4.51 10.73 -16.80
C GLN A 150 -3.11 11.31 -16.62
N ILE A 151 -2.05 10.49 -16.57
CA ILE A 151 -0.68 10.98 -16.40
C ILE A 151 -0.24 11.81 -17.63
N ASP A 152 0.44 12.93 -17.40
CA ASP A 152 1.09 13.75 -18.44
C ASP A 152 2.27 12.98 -19.07
N ASP A 153 2.35 12.97 -20.40
CA ASP A 153 3.37 12.21 -21.11
C ASP A 153 4.81 12.65 -20.76
N ALA A 154 5.00 13.91 -20.34
CA ALA A 154 6.30 14.40 -19.88
C ALA A 154 6.77 13.73 -18.58
N PHE A 155 5.83 13.28 -17.73
CA PHE A 155 6.16 12.46 -16.56
C PHE A 155 6.59 11.06 -16.97
N ILE A 156 5.81 10.42 -17.86
CA ILE A 156 6.10 9.05 -18.33
C ILE A 156 7.51 8.97 -18.90
N SER A 157 7.95 9.98 -19.67
CA SER A 157 9.29 10.04 -20.26
C SER A 157 10.46 10.07 -19.24
N ARG A 158 10.19 10.42 -17.98
CA ARG A 158 11.19 10.56 -16.90
C ARG A 158 11.10 9.47 -15.84
N VAL A 159 10.12 8.58 -15.94
CA VAL A 159 9.95 7.45 -15.03
C VAL A 159 10.86 6.30 -15.48
N HIS A 160 11.77 5.88 -14.61
CA HIS A 160 12.72 4.79 -14.89
C HIS A 160 12.07 3.41 -14.86
N ALA A 161 11.04 3.23 -14.03
CA ALA A 161 10.27 2.00 -13.93
C ALA A 161 8.83 2.32 -13.50
N ALA A 162 7.86 1.72 -14.16
CA ALA A 162 6.45 1.84 -13.82
C ALA A 162 5.91 0.47 -13.40
N ILE A 163 5.34 0.39 -12.19
CA ILE A 163 4.81 -0.86 -11.64
C ILE A 163 3.28 -0.79 -11.66
N GLY A 164 2.69 -1.64 -12.49
CA GLY A 164 1.24 -1.80 -12.57
C GLY A 164 0.74 -2.81 -11.56
N TYR A 165 -0.20 -2.41 -10.71
CA TYR A 165 -0.86 -3.34 -9.79
C TYR A 165 -2.08 -3.93 -10.47
N ARG A 166 -2.05 -5.25 -10.69
CA ARG A 166 -3.22 -6.01 -11.15
C ARG A 166 -4.21 -6.20 -9.99
N SER A 167 -5.44 -6.53 -10.33
CA SER A 167 -6.39 -7.04 -9.34
C SER A 167 -5.89 -8.37 -8.77
N PHE A 168 -6.08 -8.59 -7.47
CA PHE A 168 -5.66 -9.83 -6.81
C PHE A 168 -6.38 -11.04 -7.40
N THR A 169 -5.62 -12.10 -7.67
CA THR A 169 -6.18 -13.42 -7.96
C THR A 169 -6.72 -14.08 -6.67
N PRO A 170 -7.52 -15.15 -6.76
CA PRO A 170 -7.90 -15.92 -5.58
C PRO A 170 -6.69 -16.40 -4.75
N GLU A 171 -5.60 -16.79 -5.43
CA GLU A 171 -4.35 -17.20 -4.80
C GLU A 171 -3.66 -16.03 -4.09
N ASP A 172 -3.62 -14.84 -4.71
CA ASP A 172 -3.07 -13.64 -4.09
C ASP A 172 -3.82 -13.28 -2.80
N ARG A 173 -5.16 -13.35 -2.82
CA ARG A 173 -5.99 -13.10 -1.62
C ARG A 173 -5.71 -14.12 -0.52
N ALA A 174 -5.59 -15.41 -0.87
CA ALA A 174 -5.26 -16.46 0.09
C ALA A 174 -3.89 -16.21 0.74
N LYS A 175 -2.89 -15.80 -0.04
CA LYS A 175 -1.56 -15.41 0.49
C LYS A 175 -1.66 -14.22 1.45
N ILE A 176 -2.42 -13.18 1.10
CA ILE A 176 -2.62 -12.00 1.97
C ILE A 176 -3.28 -12.40 3.30
N TRP A 177 -4.33 -13.24 3.25
CA TRP A 177 -4.97 -13.77 4.47
C TRP A 177 -3.98 -14.55 5.34
N GLN A 178 -3.19 -15.44 4.74
CA GLN A 178 -2.13 -16.15 5.46
C GLN A 178 -1.13 -15.20 6.10
N GLY A 179 -0.65 -14.19 5.37
CA GLY A 179 0.28 -13.19 5.90
C GLY A 179 -0.29 -12.46 7.11
N PHE A 180 -1.56 -12.07 7.07
CA PHE A 180 -2.21 -11.45 8.22
C PHE A 180 -2.42 -12.41 9.41
N PHE A 181 -2.75 -13.68 9.17
CA PHE A 181 -2.84 -14.67 10.25
C PHE A 181 -1.49 -14.88 10.95
N HIS A 182 -0.40 -15.05 10.19
CA HIS A 182 0.94 -15.19 10.78
C HIS A 182 1.35 -13.94 11.56
N LYS A 183 1.06 -12.75 11.02
CA LYS A 183 1.33 -11.49 11.72
C LYS A 183 0.57 -11.40 13.05
N LEU A 184 -0.72 -11.76 13.05
CA LEU A 184 -1.53 -11.77 14.27
C LEU A 184 -0.98 -12.75 15.30
N GLU A 185 -0.62 -13.97 14.88
CA GLU A 185 -0.06 -14.99 15.78
C GLU A 185 1.25 -14.53 16.42
N ARG A 186 2.07 -13.79 15.69
CA ARG A 186 3.32 -13.22 16.21
C ARG A 186 3.09 -12.06 17.17
N GLU A 187 2.23 -11.11 16.79
CA GLU A 187 2.04 -9.86 17.56
C GLU A 187 1.11 -10.03 18.77
N ARG A 188 0.20 -11.00 18.73
CA ARG A 188 -0.83 -11.23 19.76
C ARG A 188 -0.78 -12.66 20.32
N ALA A 189 0.40 -13.29 20.27
CA ALA A 189 0.64 -14.64 20.80
C ALA A 189 0.06 -14.79 22.22
N GLY A 190 -0.78 -15.81 22.42
CA GLY A 190 -1.42 -16.11 23.71
C GLY A 190 -2.61 -15.24 24.10
N LYS A 191 -2.85 -14.11 23.41
CA LYS A 191 -4.00 -13.22 23.65
C LYS A 191 -5.14 -13.44 22.68
N ILE A 192 -4.82 -13.54 21.38
CA ILE A 192 -5.82 -13.72 20.32
C ILE A 192 -5.37 -14.85 19.41
N GLN A 193 -6.27 -15.79 19.15
CA GLN A 193 -6.01 -16.92 18.26
C GLN A 193 -7.16 -17.09 17.27
N VAL A 194 -6.85 -17.30 15.99
CA VAL A 194 -7.87 -17.68 15.00
C VAL A 194 -7.99 -19.20 15.00
N ALA A 195 -9.22 -19.71 15.17
CA ALA A 195 -9.49 -21.13 15.18
C ALA A 195 -9.01 -21.79 13.88
N ARG A 196 -8.45 -23.02 13.97
CA ARG A 196 -7.91 -23.73 12.80
C ARG A 196 -8.97 -23.95 11.72
N GLY A 197 -10.21 -24.25 12.13
CA GLY A 197 -11.36 -24.36 11.22
C GLY A 197 -11.68 -23.04 10.52
N ALA A 198 -11.68 -21.93 11.26
CA ALA A 198 -11.91 -20.60 10.72
C ALA A 198 -10.85 -20.20 9.69
N LYS A 199 -9.56 -20.41 9.97
CA LYS A 199 -8.48 -20.15 8.99
C LYS A 199 -8.69 -20.93 7.71
N LYS A 200 -8.95 -22.23 7.81
CA LYS A 200 -9.16 -23.10 6.64
C LYS A 200 -10.35 -22.61 5.81
N TRP A 201 -11.47 -22.30 6.47
CA TRP A 201 -12.67 -21.80 5.82
C TRP A 201 -12.43 -20.46 5.08
N VAL A 202 -11.75 -19.50 5.71
CA VAL A 202 -11.44 -18.20 5.09
C VAL A 202 -10.54 -18.38 3.87
N LEU A 203 -9.53 -19.26 3.94
CA LEU A 203 -8.62 -19.52 2.82
C LEU A 203 -9.32 -20.22 1.65
N GLU A 204 -10.19 -21.19 1.93
CA GLU A 204 -11.02 -21.85 0.91
C GLU A 204 -11.97 -20.85 0.24
N LYS A 205 -12.61 -19.96 1.03
CA LYS A 205 -13.48 -18.90 0.50
C LYS A 205 -12.70 -17.86 -0.33
N ALA A 206 -11.48 -17.53 0.06
CA ALA A 206 -10.62 -16.63 -0.70
C ALA A 206 -10.19 -17.24 -2.05
N ALA A 207 -9.90 -18.55 -2.07
CA ALA A 207 -9.47 -19.31 -3.24
C ALA A 207 -10.62 -19.66 -4.20
N SER A 208 -11.86 -19.82 -3.71
CA SER A 208 -13.02 -20.21 -4.54
C SER A 208 -13.61 -19.07 -5.38
N GLY A 209 -12.94 -17.91 -5.43
CA GLY A 209 -13.40 -16.77 -6.23
C GLY A 209 -14.57 -16.01 -5.59
N GLY A 210 -14.68 -16.02 -4.26
CA GLY A 210 -15.62 -15.19 -3.50
C GLY A 210 -15.44 -13.69 -3.71
N ALA A 211 -15.96 -12.87 -2.79
CA ALA A 211 -15.91 -11.40 -2.88
C ALA A 211 -14.53 -10.88 -3.36
N GLN A 212 -14.54 -9.94 -4.31
CA GLN A 212 -13.33 -9.31 -4.86
C GLN A 212 -12.71 -8.35 -3.84
N LEU A 213 -12.26 -8.89 -2.71
CA LEU A 213 -11.67 -8.13 -1.63
C LEU A 213 -10.26 -7.68 -2.00
N ASN A 214 -10.00 -6.40 -1.78
CA ASN A 214 -8.65 -5.86 -1.82
C ASN A 214 -7.94 -6.07 -0.47
N GLY A 215 -6.67 -5.69 -0.36
CA GLY A 215 -5.87 -5.91 0.85
C GLY A 215 -6.39 -5.12 2.06
N ARG A 216 -7.02 -3.95 1.83
CA ARG A 216 -7.68 -3.16 2.88
C ARG A 216 -8.96 -3.85 3.33
N ASP A 217 -9.76 -4.38 2.41
CA ASP A 217 -10.99 -5.09 2.77
C ASP A 217 -10.67 -6.35 3.58
N ILE A 218 -9.62 -7.10 3.21
CA ILE A 218 -9.14 -8.26 3.96
C ILE A 218 -8.69 -7.84 5.37
N ARG A 219 -7.88 -6.80 5.50
CA ARG A 219 -7.43 -6.30 6.81
C ARG A 219 -8.62 -5.88 7.68
N ASN A 220 -9.52 -5.08 7.12
CA ASN A 220 -10.71 -4.61 7.82
C ASN A 220 -11.57 -5.79 8.25
N ALA A 221 -11.75 -6.79 7.38
CA ALA A 221 -12.53 -7.98 7.70
C ALA A 221 -11.92 -8.77 8.86
N LEU A 222 -10.60 -8.95 8.86
CA LEU A 222 -9.90 -9.59 9.98
C LEU A 222 -10.08 -8.80 11.27
N GLN A 223 -9.88 -7.48 11.22
CA GLN A 223 -9.97 -6.64 12.41
C GLN A 223 -11.39 -6.62 12.98
N THR A 224 -12.42 -6.51 12.13
CA THR A 224 -13.81 -6.61 12.58
C THR A 224 -14.13 -7.98 13.15
N ALA A 225 -13.63 -9.07 12.56
CA ALA A 225 -13.84 -10.42 13.11
C ALA A 225 -13.20 -10.58 14.50
N ILE A 226 -12.01 -10.02 14.71
CA ILE A 226 -11.37 -9.95 16.02
C ILE A 226 -12.21 -9.14 17.00
N THR A 227 -12.66 -7.94 16.62
CA THR A 227 -13.48 -7.09 17.49
C THR A 227 -14.82 -7.73 17.87
N LEU A 228 -15.44 -8.50 16.96
CA LEU A 228 -16.64 -9.27 17.29
C LEU A 228 -16.34 -10.34 18.34
N ALA A 229 -15.23 -11.07 18.18
CA ALA A 229 -14.83 -12.08 19.17
C ALA A 229 -14.50 -11.43 20.52
N GLU A 230 -13.76 -10.31 20.53
CA GLU A 230 -13.45 -9.56 21.75
C GLU A 230 -14.75 -9.14 22.48
N ALA A 231 -15.72 -8.59 21.75
CA ALA A 231 -17.00 -8.20 22.34
C ALA A 231 -17.78 -9.39 22.92
N GLU A 232 -17.80 -10.54 22.23
CA GLU A 232 -18.48 -11.76 22.73
C GLU A 232 -17.82 -12.29 24.01
N TYR A 233 -16.49 -12.22 24.11
CA TYR A 233 -15.77 -12.61 25.33
C TYR A 233 -15.96 -11.59 26.48
N GLU A 234 -16.05 -10.29 26.19
CA GLU A 234 -16.31 -9.25 27.21
C GLU A 234 -17.71 -9.37 27.84
N GLU A 235 -18.66 -10.02 27.16
CA GLU A 235 -19.99 -10.32 27.70
C GLU A 235 -19.99 -11.52 28.66
N ASP A 236 -18.95 -12.36 28.66
CA ASP A 236 -18.81 -13.51 29.55
C ASP A 236 -18.40 -13.06 30.97
N PRO A 237 -19.21 -13.31 32.02
CA PRO A 237 -18.89 -12.94 33.39
C PRO A 237 -17.58 -13.53 33.94
N ASP A 238 -17.12 -14.65 33.38
CA ASP A 238 -15.91 -15.35 33.79
C ASP A 238 -14.67 -14.92 32.98
N PHE A 239 -14.81 -13.94 32.07
CA PHE A 239 -13.72 -13.45 31.23
C PHE A 239 -12.65 -12.71 32.05
N ASP A 240 -11.41 -13.21 32.00
CA ASP A 240 -10.22 -12.56 32.53
C ASP A 240 -9.28 -12.20 31.36
N PRO A 241 -9.10 -10.91 31.03
CA PRO A 241 -8.32 -10.48 29.87
C PRO A 241 -6.82 -10.84 29.96
N GLU A 242 -6.32 -11.17 31.15
CA GLU A 242 -4.93 -11.57 31.35
C GLU A 242 -4.74 -13.10 31.31
N LYS A 243 -5.82 -13.88 31.45
CA LYS A 243 -5.75 -15.36 31.48
C LYS A 243 -6.48 -16.04 30.34
N THR A 244 -7.40 -15.36 29.69
CA THR A 244 -8.24 -15.93 28.63
C THR A 244 -7.70 -15.57 27.26
N THR A 245 -7.43 -16.59 26.45
CA THR A 245 -7.14 -16.40 25.03
C THR A 245 -8.44 -16.27 24.26
N ILE A 246 -8.61 -15.16 23.55
CA ILE A 246 -9.78 -14.90 22.71
C ILE A 246 -9.66 -15.73 21.43
N VAL A 247 -10.66 -16.57 21.17
CA VAL A 247 -10.69 -17.42 19.96
C VAL A 247 -11.61 -16.80 18.92
N VAL A 248 -11.06 -16.49 17.75
CA VAL A 248 -11.83 -16.00 16.61
C VAL A 248 -12.28 -17.19 15.76
N ASP A 249 -13.55 -17.55 15.93
CA ASP A 249 -14.22 -18.63 15.20
C ASP A 249 -14.73 -18.25 13.80
N GLN A 250 -15.17 -19.27 13.06
CA GLN A 250 -15.68 -19.14 11.69
C GLN A 250 -16.91 -18.22 11.62
N SER A 251 -17.78 -18.27 12.62
CA SER A 251 -19.00 -17.44 12.71
C SER A 251 -18.70 -15.94 12.62
N HIS A 252 -17.60 -15.49 13.23
CA HIS A 252 -17.17 -14.09 13.17
C HIS A 252 -16.82 -13.67 11.74
N PHE A 253 -16.04 -14.50 11.03
CA PHE A 253 -15.69 -14.23 9.63
C PHE A 253 -16.89 -14.32 8.70
N GLU A 254 -17.80 -15.27 8.92
CA GLU A 254 -19.03 -15.40 8.15
C GLU A 254 -19.86 -14.11 8.20
N ARG A 255 -20.15 -13.61 9.41
CA ARG A 255 -20.90 -12.36 9.61
C ARG A 255 -20.25 -11.18 8.88
N VAL A 256 -18.94 -11.01 9.04
CA VAL A 256 -18.20 -9.88 8.47
C VAL A 256 -18.16 -9.95 6.94
N LEU A 257 -17.85 -11.12 6.39
CA LEU A 257 -17.79 -11.31 4.95
C LEU A 257 -19.16 -11.21 4.30
N GLU A 258 -20.23 -11.67 4.96
CA GLU A 258 -21.60 -11.52 4.46
C GLU A 258 -22.01 -10.03 4.39
N ILE A 259 -21.68 -9.24 5.42
CA ILE A 259 -21.93 -7.79 5.41
C ILE A 259 -21.16 -7.12 4.27
N SER A 260 -19.88 -7.48 4.09
CA SER A 260 -19.05 -6.95 3.01
C SER A 260 -19.60 -7.30 1.63
N GLU A 261 -20.05 -8.54 1.43
CA GLU A 261 -20.68 -9.02 0.18
C GLU A 261 -21.98 -8.26 -0.12
N LYS A 262 -22.85 -8.08 0.88
CA LYS A 262 -24.09 -7.30 0.75
C LYS A 262 -23.82 -5.84 0.40
N PHE A 263 -22.83 -5.22 1.05
CA PHE A 263 -22.45 -3.84 0.78
C PHE A 263 -21.90 -3.67 -0.64
N HIS A 264 -21.00 -4.56 -1.08
CA HIS A 264 -20.49 -4.54 -2.45
C HIS A 264 -21.61 -4.73 -3.48
N SER A 265 -22.50 -5.70 -3.25
CA SER A 265 -23.66 -5.94 -4.13
C SER A 265 -24.58 -4.72 -4.21
N TYR A 266 -24.80 -4.03 -3.08
CA TYR A 266 -25.56 -2.78 -3.03
C TYR A 266 -24.88 -1.62 -3.77
N LEU A 267 -23.56 -1.46 -3.60
CA LEU A 267 -22.82 -0.46 -4.36
C LEU A 267 -22.84 -0.73 -5.87
N GLN A 268 -22.78 -2.00 -6.27
CA GLN A 268 -22.94 -2.41 -7.67
C GLN A 268 -24.36 -2.19 -8.19
N SER A 269 -25.39 -2.32 -7.36
CA SER A 269 -26.77 -2.08 -7.80
C SER A 269 -27.09 -0.58 -7.97
N ILE A 270 -26.50 0.29 -7.15
CA ILE A 270 -26.62 1.75 -7.31
C ILE A 270 -25.84 2.24 -8.52
N LYS A 271 -24.62 1.72 -8.69
CA LYS A 271 -23.71 2.16 -9.75
C LYS A 271 -24.04 1.32 -10.98
N LYS A 272 -24.68 1.91 -12.00
CA LYS A 272 -25.01 1.25 -13.29
C LYS A 272 -23.84 0.49 -13.97
N GLU A 273 -22.61 0.65 -13.47
CA GLU A 273 -21.39 -0.03 -13.89
C GLU A 273 -20.44 -0.31 -12.70
N ASP A 274 -19.75 -1.45 -12.72
CA ASP A 274 -18.71 -1.82 -11.76
C ASP A 274 -17.55 -0.82 -11.71
N GLU A 275 -16.82 -0.75 -10.58
CA GLU A 275 -15.70 0.18 -10.39
C GLU A 275 -14.64 0.11 -11.49
N ARG A 276 -14.31 -1.10 -11.95
CA ARG A 276 -13.36 -1.32 -13.04
C ARG A 276 -13.84 -0.69 -14.35
N LYS A 277 -15.13 -0.86 -14.69
CA LYS A 277 -15.75 -0.23 -15.88
C LYS A 277 -15.74 1.28 -15.77
N ARG A 278 -16.10 1.83 -14.61
CA ARG A 278 -16.08 3.28 -14.39
C ARG A 278 -14.68 3.87 -14.53
N ALA A 279 -13.69 3.19 -13.96
CA ALA A 279 -12.30 3.63 -14.04
C ALA A 279 -11.78 3.59 -15.49
N ALA A 280 -12.15 2.56 -16.26
CA ALA A 280 -11.86 2.49 -17.68
C ALA A 280 -12.58 3.58 -18.49
N ASN A 281 -13.87 3.80 -18.24
CA ASN A 281 -14.70 4.79 -18.93
C ASN A 281 -14.25 6.24 -18.67
N ARG A 282 -13.65 6.52 -17.51
CA ARG A 282 -13.04 7.82 -17.20
C ARG A 282 -11.59 7.95 -17.64
N PHE A 283 -11.05 6.92 -18.28
CA PHE A 283 -9.63 6.80 -18.61
C PHE A 283 -8.73 6.98 -17.37
N ASP A 284 -9.22 6.64 -16.18
CA ASP A 284 -8.45 6.69 -14.93
C ASP A 284 -7.44 5.52 -14.89
N ARG A 285 -7.93 4.30 -15.14
CA ARG A 285 -7.13 3.06 -15.18
C ARG A 285 -7.89 1.98 -15.95
N ASN A 286 -7.16 1.04 -16.56
CA ASN A 286 -7.75 -0.08 -17.29
C ASN A 286 -7.46 -1.42 -16.58
N ASP A 287 -8.34 -1.79 -15.66
CA ASP A 287 -8.21 -3.03 -14.89
C ASP A 287 -8.64 -4.28 -15.67
N TYR A 288 -9.10 -4.14 -16.93
CA TYR A 288 -9.52 -5.25 -17.81
C TYR A 288 -8.37 -5.89 -18.57
N HIS A 289 -7.32 -5.12 -18.86
CA HIS A 289 -6.08 -5.66 -19.40
C HIS A 289 -5.13 -5.92 -18.24
N GLY A 290 -4.86 -7.20 -17.96
CA GLY A 290 -3.79 -7.58 -17.04
C GLY A 290 -2.50 -6.91 -17.51
N VAL A 291 -2.02 -5.94 -16.73
CA VAL A 291 -0.83 -5.17 -17.07
C VAL A 291 0.35 -6.13 -17.06
N SER A 292 0.78 -6.53 -18.25
CA SER A 292 2.04 -7.23 -18.49
C SER A 292 2.96 -6.22 -19.15
N PHE A 293 3.69 -5.48 -18.33
CA PHE A 293 4.91 -4.84 -18.80
C PHE A 293 6.02 -5.89 -18.65
N GLY A 294 6.48 -6.40 -19.79
CA GLY A 294 7.62 -7.31 -19.87
C GLY A 294 8.94 -6.62 -19.58
#